data_AF-A0A654A8J1-F1
#
_entry.id   AF-A0A654A8J1-F1
#
_cell.length_a   1.000
_cell.length_b   1.000
_cell.length_c   1.000
_cell.angle_alpha   90.00
_cell.angle_beta   90.00
_cell.angle_gamma   90.00
#
_symmetry.space_group_name_H-M   'P 1'
#
loop_
_entity.id
_entity.type
_entity.pdbx_description
1 polymer ?
#
loop_
_entity_poly.entity_id
_entity_poly.type
_entity_poly.pdbx_seq_one_letter_code
_entity_poly.pdbx_strand_id
1 'polypeptide(L)'
;MEINLMCSDRNLPNDLFDQHREDIWGGIDRGALILLKHQIIPEFSVGDFDSVNDEERHILSQQLNIHPVKAEKDDTDLGLGVAQAVAEGYKEINIYGATGGRLDHFMGVIQLLLKPEYINKGVKFKIIDTQNEITLLTPGCYIVDFNSNYPYISFIPMSGEPVISLTGFKYELQQEKLEVGSTLTISNEVKHERGNIEISHGHVLQMRSKDKDY
;
A
#
# COMPACT_ATOMS: atom_id res chain seq x y z
N MET A 1 15.06 1.99 -4.90
CA MET A 1 15.08 0.89 -3.90
C MET A 1 13.65 0.66 -3.48
N GLU A 2 13.28 -0.60 -3.42
CA GLU A 2 11.94 -1.10 -3.08
C GLU A 2 12.01 -1.84 -1.75
N ILE A 3 10.96 -1.72 -0.93
CA ILE A 3 10.81 -2.45 0.32
C ILE A 3 9.35 -2.87 0.52
N ASN A 4 9.18 -4.06 1.10
CA ASN A 4 7.90 -4.59 1.52
C ASN A 4 7.69 -4.41 3.03
N LEU A 5 6.59 -3.78 3.44
CA LEU A 5 6.23 -3.64 4.84
C LEU A 5 5.15 -4.67 5.20
N MET A 6 5.42 -5.49 6.21
CA MET A 6 4.49 -6.47 6.74
C MET A 6 3.85 -5.94 8.01
N CYS A 7 2.52 -5.81 8.05
CA CYS A 7 1.79 -5.34 9.24
C CYS A 7 1.08 -6.46 10.00
N SER A 8 0.40 -7.36 9.27
CA SER A 8 -0.35 -8.47 9.86
C SER A 8 -0.55 -9.60 8.83
N ASP A 9 -1.10 -10.72 9.27
CA ASP A 9 -1.40 -11.89 8.42
C ASP A 9 -2.77 -11.80 7.74
N ARG A 10 -3.46 -10.67 7.85
CA ARG A 10 -4.79 -10.48 7.27
C ARG A 10 -4.73 -10.21 5.78
N ASN A 11 -5.63 -10.89 5.04
CA ASN A 11 -5.82 -10.70 3.61
C ASN A 11 -4.52 -10.72 2.79
N LEU A 12 -3.53 -11.53 3.19
CA LEU A 12 -2.29 -11.64 2.43
C LEU A 12 -2.52 -12.41 1.12
N PRO A 13 -1.93 -11.97 -0.02
CA PRO A 13 -1.93 -12.77 -1.24
C PRO A 13 -1.44 -14.19 -0.98
N ASN A 14 -2.03 -15.16 -1.69
CA ASN A 14 -1.53 -16.53 -1.67
C ASN A 14 -0.09 -16.55 -2.18
N ASP A 15 0.75 -17.40 -1.58
CA ASP A 15 2.15 -17.61 -1.98
C ASP A 15 3.04 -16.35 -1.84
N LEU A 16 2.61 -15.33 -1.09
CA LEU A 16 3.37 -14.08 -0.89
C LEU A 16 4.83 -14.35 -0.50
N PHE A 17 5.05 -15.20 0.50
CA PHE A 17 6.38 -15.52 1.01
C PHE A 17 7.15 -16.53 0.15
N ASP A 18 6.51 -17.17 -0.83
CA ASP A 18 7.20 -18.01 -1.79
C ASP A 18 7.70 -17.19 -2.98
N GLN A 19 6.96 -16.13 -3.35
CA GLN A 19 7.32 -15.23 -4.44
C GLN A 19 8.31 -14.14 -4.01
N HIS A 20 8.18 -13.64 -2.78
CA HIS A 20 8.88 -12.45 -2.29
C HIS A 20 9.82 -12.74 -1.12
N ARG A 21 10.29 -14.00 -0.98
CA ARG A 21 11.14 -14.40 0.15
C ARG A 21 12.44 -13.62 0.25
N GLU A 22 13.07 -13.40 -0.90
CA GLU A 22 14.41 -12.79 -1.03
C GLU A 22 14.33 -11.26 -1.19
N ASP A 23 13.13 -10.70 -1.17
CA ASP A 23 12.94 -9.25 -1.22
C ASP A 23 13.31 -8.61 0.12
N ILE A 24 13.42 -7.28 0.12
CA ILE A 24 13.69 -6.51 1.33
C ILE A 24 12.39 -6.30 2.10
N TRP A 25 12.42 -6.60 3.41
CA TRP A 25 11.25 -6.51 4.28
C TRP A 25 11.46 -5.63 5.50
N GLY A 26 10.45 -4.86 5.88
CA GLY A 26 10.31 -4.21 7.18
C GLY A 26 9.13 -4.82 7.96
N GLY A 27 9.33 -5.10 9.24
CA GLY A 27 8.29 -5.66 10.11
C GLY A 27 7.59 -4.59 10.95
N ILE A 28 6.28 -4.46 10.83
CA ILE A 28 5.46 -3.54 11.64
C ILE A 28 4.61 -4.35 12.61
N ASP A 29 4.68 -4.03 13.91
CA ASP A 29 4.04 -4.78 14.99
C ASP A 29 4.30 -6.30 14.86
N ARG A 30 3.24 -7.10 14.87
CA ARG A 30 3.28 -8.56 14.69
C ARG A 30 3.83 -8.98 13.32
N GLY A 31 3.91 -8.08 12.36
CA GLY A 31 4.53 -8.35 11.06
C GLY A 31 5.97 -8.82 11.15
N ALA A 32 6.76 -8.33 12.10
CA ALA A 32 8.12 -8.83 12.31
C ALA A 32 8.13 -10.32 12.69
N LEU A 33 7.23 -10.74 13.59
CA LEU A 33 7.09 -12.15 13.98
C LEU A 33 6.64 -13.04 12.81
N ILE A 34 5.75 -12.53 11.95
CA ILE A 34 5.28 -13.25 10.77
C ILE A 34 6.46 -13.51 9.83
N LEU A 35 7.27 -12.49 9.54
CA LEU A 35 8.46 -12.64 8.70
C LEU A 35 9.43 -13.69 9.26
N LEU A 36 9.72 -13.63 10.56
CA LEU A 36 10.61 -14.62 11.21
C LEU A 36 10.06 -16.04 11.14
N LYS A 37 8.74 -16.24 11.30
CA LYS A 37 8.08 -17.56 11.12
C LYS A 37 8.27 -18.12 9.71
N HIS A 38 8.38 -17.24 8.71
CA HIS A 38 8.66 -17.59 7.32
C HIS A 38 10.17 -17.59 6.99
N GLN A 39 11.05 -17.51 8.00
CA GLN A 39 12.50 -17.48 7.85
C GLN A 39 13.02 -16.26 7.08
N ILE A 40 12.27 -15.15 7.10
CA ILE A 40 12.65 -13.88 6.51
C ILE A 40 13.11 -12.96 7.65
N ILE A 41 14.34 -12.45 7.55
CA ILE A 41 14.89 -11.49 8.49
C ILE A 41 14.56 -10.09 7.96
N PRO A 42 13.69 -9.31 8.62
CA PRO A 42 13.43 -7.94 8.19
C PRO A 42 14.68 -7.08 8.36
N GLU A 43 14.85 -6.02 7.57
CA GLU A 43 15.92 -5.02 7.75
C GLU A 43 15.68 -4.13 8.97
N PHE A 44 14.42 -3.80 9.23
CA PHE A 44 14.02 -3.09 10.44
C PHE A 44 12.70 -3.61 11.00
N SER A 45 12.45 -3.31 12.27
CA SER A 45 11.17 -3.58 12.92
C SER A 45 10.71 -2.42 13.77
N VAL A 46 9.41 -2.14 13.72
CA VAL A 46 8.76 -1.02 14.42
C VAL A 46 7.56 -1.56 15.18
N GLY A 47 7.40 -1.12 16.43
CA GLY A 47 6.34 -1.53 17.33
C GLY A 47 6.86 -1.73 18.76
N ASP A 48 6.00 -1.53 19.75
CA ASP A 48 6.32 -1.79 21.16
C ASP A 48 6.33 -3.28 21.51
N PHE A 49 5.75 -4.11 20.65
CA PHE A 49 5.55 -5.55 20.84
C PHE A 49 4.82 -5.90 22.15
N ASP A 50 4.03 -5.00 22.72
CA ASP A 50 3.33 -5.24 23.99
C ASP A 50 2.27 -6.37 23.89
N SER A 51 1.92 -6.77 22.67
CA SER A 51 1.00 -7.87 22.37
C SER A 51 1.65 -9.24 22.14
N VAL A 52 2.98 -9.36 22.31
CA VAL A 52 3.72 -10.62 22.11
C VAL A 52 3.97 -11.31 23.45
N ASN A 53 3.99 -12.65 23.44
CA ASN A 53 4.29 -13.40 24.66
C ASN A 53 5.82 -13.48 24.92
N ASP A 54 6.22 -14.01 26.08
CA ASP A 54 7.63 -14.09 26.47
C ASP A 54 8.49 -14.91 25.47
N GLU A 55 7.93 -15.95 24.85
CA GLU A 55 8.64 -16.78 23.85
C GLU A 55 8.86 -15.99 22.55
N GLU A 56 7.83 -15.30 22.07
CA GLU A 56 7.89 -14.43 20.88
C GLU A 56 8.88 -13.29 21.08
N ARG A 57 8.88 -12.67 22.28
CA ARG A 57 9.83 -11.63 22.65
C ARG A 57 11.27 -12.15 22.66
N HIS A 58 11.48 -13.37 23.14
CA HIS A 58 12.80 -14.02 23.10
C HIS A 58 13.29 -14.18 21.66
N ILE A 59 12.44 -14.72 20.77
CA ILE A 59 12.76 -14.88 19.35
C ILE A 59 13.11 -13.54 18.71
N LEU A 60 12.30 -12.51 18.93
CA LEU A 60 12.56 -11.15 18.42
C LEU A 60 13.91 -10.64 18.92
N SER A 61 14.19 -10.72 20.22
CA SER A 61 15.45 -10.22 20.78
C SER A 61 16.70 -10.96 20.31
N GLN A 62 16.58 -12.24 19.92
CA GLN A 62 17.72 -13.04 19.45
C GLN A 62 17.96 -12.93 17.95
N GLN A 63 16.89 -12.83 17.16
CA GLN A 63 16.97 -12.85 15.69
C GLN A 63 16.99 -11.44 15.10
N LEU A 64 16.34 -10.48 15.76
CA LEU A 64 16.40 -9.07 15.39
C LEU A 64 17.46 -8.39 16.25
N ASN A 65 18.70 -8.37 15.77
CA ASN A 65 19.72 -7.40 16.24
C ASN A 65 19.36 -5.95 15.86
N ILE A 66 18.12 -5.71 15.45
CA ILE A 66 17.58 -4.46 14.97
C ILE A 66 17.05 -3.73 16.18
N HIS A 67 17.49 -2.49 16.34
CA HIS A 67 16.99 -1.62 17.40
C HIS A 67 15.53 -1.29 17.10
N PRO A 68 14.56 -1.73 17.93
CA PRO A 68 13.18 -1.38 17.72
C PRO A 68 13.04 0.13 17.78
N VAL A 69 12.45 0.72 16.74
CA VAL A 69 12.11 2.14 16.77
C VAL A 69 11.00 2.32 17.79
N LYS A 70 11.30 3.04 18.88
CA LYS A 70 10.30 3.35 19.90
C LYS A 70 9.25 4.30 19.32
N ALA A 71 7.99 3.98 19.52
CA ALA A 71 6.89 4.90 19.31
C ALA A 71 7.01 6.06 20.31
N GLU A 72 7.65 7.16 19.91
CA GLU A 72 7.88 8.30 20.80
C GLU A 72 6.74 9.32 20.79
N LYS A 73 5.83 9.33 19.79
CA LYS A 73 4.71 10.28 19.64
C LYS A 73 3.55 9.71 18.83
N ASP A 74 2.45 10.48 18.76
CA ASP A 74 1.10 10.27 18.17
C ASP A 74 0.99 9.67 16.73
N ASP A 75 2.05 9.07 16.18
CA ASP A 75 2.06 8.35 14.92
C ASP A 75 1.79 6.86 15.14
N THR A 76 1.01 6.25 14.25
CA THR A 76 0.80 4.79 14.21
C THR A 76 2.10 4.05 13.89
N ASP A 77 2.26 2.80 14.32
CA ASP A 77 3.45 1.99 14.04
C ASP A 77 3.77 1.86 12.54
N LEU A 78 2.73 1.72 11.70
CA LEU A 78 2.91 1.75 10.24
C LEU A 78 3.42 3.10 9.74
N GLY A 79 2.93 4.21 10.30
CA GLY A 79 3.41 5.55 9.98
C GLY A 79 4.90 5.72 10.30
N LEU A 80 5.33 5.20 11.45
CA LEU A 80 6.75 5.16 11.84
C LEU A 80 7.59 4.28 10.92
N GLY A 81 7.11 3.10 10.55
CA GLY A 81 7.81 2.22 9.61
C GLY A 81 7.93 2.79 8.20
N VAL A 82 6.88 3.47 7.70
CA VAL A 82 6.95 4.21 6.44
C VAL A 82 7.97 5.35 6.56
N ALA A 83 7.97 6.10 7.66
CA ALA A 83 8.95 7.18 7.86
C ALA A 83 10.39 6.64 7.90
N GLN A 84 10.63 5.51 8.55
CA GLN A 84 11.93 4.84 8.58
C GLN A 84 12.37 4.44 7.17
N ALA A 85 11.52 3.72 6.41
CA ALA A 85 11.83 3.31 5.04
C ALA A 85 12.15 4.51 4.14
N VAL A 86 11.38 5.59 4.24
CA VAL A 86 11.64 6.83 3.48
C VAL A 86 12.96 7.49 3.90
N ALA A 87 13.31 7.46 5.19
CA ALA A 87 14.57 8.01 5.71
C ALA A 87 15.79 7.19 5.22
N GLU A 88 15.64 5.88 5.08
CA GLU A 88 16.65 4.97 4.53
C GLU A 88 16.78 5.06 3.00
N GLY A 89 15.91 5.82 2.35
CA GLY A 89 15.99 6.13 0.92
C GLY A 89 15.13 5.24 0.02
N TYR A 90 14.27 4.39 0.59
CA TYR A 90 13.29 3.64 -0.18
C TYR A 90 12.30 4.58 -0.88
N LYS A 91 12.01 4.27 -2.15
CA LYS A 91 11.11 5.07 -3.01
C LYS A 91 9.88 4.30 -3.46
N GLU A 92 9.91 2.98 -3.36
CA GLU A 92 8.80 2.11 -3.69
C GLU A 92 8.53 1.28 -2.43
N ILE A 93 7.34 1.46 -1.85
CA ILE A 93 6.97 0.88 -0.56
C ILE A 93 5.68 0.11 -0.75
N ASN A 94 5.79 -1.22 -0.73
CA ASN A 94 4.62 -2.10 -0.74
C ASN A 94 4.18 -2.34 0.70
N ILE A 95 2.88 -2.33 0.97
CA ILE A 95 2.32 -2.48 2.31
C ILE A 95 1.33 -3.65 2.30
N TYR A 96 1.64 -4.67 3.10
CA TYR A 96 0.87 -5.89 3.25
C TYR A 96 0.24 -6.00 4.65
N GLY A 97 -0.93 -6.63 4.73
CA GLY A 97 -1.61 -6.83 6.02
C GLY A 97 -2.16 -5.54 6.65
N ALA A 98 -2.27 -4.47 5.85
CA ALA A 98 -2.83 -3.18 6.26
C ALA A 98 -4.34 -3.05 6.00
N THR A 99 -4.97 -4.07 5.40
CA THR A 99 -6.42 -4.15 5.20
C THR A 99 -7.01 -5.26 6.08
N GLY A 100 -8.35 -5.30 6.16
CA GLY A 100 -9.07 -6.27 6.98
C GLY A 100 -9.10 -5.88 8.47
N GLY A 101 -10.30 -5.78 9.05
CA GLY A 101 -10.49 -5.37 10.44
C GLY A 101 -10.84 -3.89 10.59
N ARG A 102 -10.07 -3.16 11.39
CA ARG A 102 -10.35 -1.76 11.79
C ARG A 102 -10.27 -0.80 10.59
N LEU A 103 -11.42 -0.27 10.19
CA LEU A 103 -11.52 0.65 9.05
C LEU A 103 -10.82 1.99 9.30
N ASP A 104 -10.79 2.45 10.55
CA ASP A 104 -10.06 3.65 10.94
C ASP A 104 -8.54 3.50 10.74
N HIS A 105 -7.97 2.32 10.98
CA HIS A 105 -6.57 2.03 10.66
C HIS A 105 -6.33 2.10 9.15
N PHE A 106 -7.19 1.44 8.36
CA PHE A 106 -7.09 1.48 6.90
C PHE A 106 -7.19 2.92 6.36
N MET A 107 -8.13 3.72 6.87
CA MET A 107 -8.24 5.12 6.52
C MET A 107 -6.98 5.92 6.92
N GLY A 108 -6.37 5.60 8.05
CA GLY A 108 -5.06 6.14 8.45
C GLY A 108 -3.97 5.84 7.42
N VAL A 109 -3.92 4.61 6.88
CA VAL A 109 -2.98 4.25 5.79
C VAL A 109 -3.23 5.11 4.57
N ILE A 110 -4.48 5.30 4.14
CA ILE A 110 -4.81 6.17 3.01
C ILE A 110 -4.35 7.62 3.25
N GLN A 111 -4.45 8.14 4.49
CA GLN A 111 -3.92 9.47 4.82
C GLN A 111 -2.39 9.55 4.73
N LEU A 112 -1.66 8.47 5.05
CA LEU A 112 -0.19 8.43 4.93
C LEU A 112 0.25 8.65 3.48
N LEU A 113 -0.46 8.07 2.51
CA LEU A 113 -0.15 8.21 1.08
C LEU A 113 -0.21 9.67 0.61
N LEU A 114 -1.06 10.48 1.24
CA LEU A 114 -1.28 11.89 0.91
C LEU A 114 -0.28 12.85 1.58
N LYS A 115 0.65 12.36 2.42
CA LYS A 115 1.63 13.23 3.08
C LYS A 115 2.46 14.00 2.02
N PRO A 116 2.44 15.35 2.02
CA PRO A 116 3.16 16.14 1.02
C PRO A 116 4.66 15.84 0.97
N GLU A 117 5.25 15.50 2.11
CA GLU A 117 6.66 15.11 2.19
C GLU A 117 6.97 13.90 1.31
N TYR A 118 6.12 12.87 1.32
CA TYR A 118 6.34 11.63 0.57
C TYR A 118 6.10 11.87 -0.93
N ILE A 119 5.05 12.63 -1.27
CA ILE A 119 4.74 13.04 -2.65
C ILE A 119 5.93 13.85 -3.23
N ASN A 120 6.41 14.87 -2.52
CA ASN A 120 7.53 15.71 -2.96
C ASN A 120 8.84 14.93 -3.09
N LYS A 121 9.02 13.88 -2.27
CA LYS A 121 10.15 12.94 -2.36
C LYS A 121 9.98 11.92 -3.49
N GLY A 122 8.84 11.89 -4.20
CA GLY A 122 8.54 10.92 -5.26
C GLY A 122 8.40 9.49 -4.74
N VAL A 123 7.97 9.32 -3.49
CA VAL A 123 7.72 8.00 -2.89
C VAL A 123 6.42 7.45 -3.46
N LYS A 124 6.47 6.22 -3.95
CA LYS A 124 5.33 5.47 -4.47
C LYS A 124 4.95 4.41 -3.46
N PHE A 125 3.67 4.37 -3.12
CA PHE A 125 3.10 3.39 -2.22
C PHE A 125 2.19 2.44 -2.98
N LYS A 126 2.22 1.18 -2.58
CA LYS A 126 1.26 0.18 -3.05
C LYS A 126 0.72 -0.61 -1.87
N ILE A 127 -0.56 -0.50 -1.58
CA ILE A 127 -1.22 -1.34 -0.56
C ILE A 127 -1.76 -2.56 -1.28
N ILE A 128 -1.37 -3.74 -0.83
CA ILE A 128 -1.67 -5.00 -1.51
C ILE A 128 -2.36 -5.95 -0.53
N ASP A 129 -3.49 -6.49 -0.96
CA ASP A 129 -4.16 -7.59 -0.30
C ASP A 129 -4.61 -8.66 -1.31
N THR A 130 -5.28 -9.71 -0.83
CA THR A 130 -5.77 -10.83 -1.65
C THR A 130 -6.59 -10.42 -2.88
N GLN A 131 -7.26 -9.28 -2.82
CA GLN A 131 -8.25 -8.85 -3.80
C GLN A 131 -7.98 -7.46 -4.37
N ASN A 132 -7.11 -6.66 -3.76
CA ASN A 132 -6.94 -5.26 -4.07
C ASN A 132 -5.46 -4.87 -4.22
N GLU A 133 -5.20 -3.99 -5.18
CA GLU A 133 -3.97 -3.21 -5.29
C GLU A 133 -4.34 -1.73 -5.32
N ILE A 134 -3.82 -0.96 -4.36
CA ILE A 134 -4.18 0.45 -4.16
C ILE A 134 -2.93 1.32 -4.26
N THR A 135 -3.00 2.36 -5.10
CA THR A 135 -1.92 3.35 -5.25
C THR A 135 -2.50 4.76 -5.33
N LEU A 136 -1.73 5.75 -4.88
CA LEU A 136 -2.04 7.16 -5.12
C LEU A 136 -1.42 7.61 -6.46
N LEU A 137 -2.22 8.24 -7.30
CA LEU A 137 -1.76 8.92 -8.51
C LEU A 137 -1.68 10.43 -8.26
N THR A 138 -0.55 11.00 -8.62
CA THR A 138 -0.28 12.45 -8.62
C THR A 138 -0.48 13.01 -10.02
N PRO A 139 -0.39 14.33 -10.25
CA PRO A 139 -0.41 14.86 -11.61
C PRO A 139 0.68 14.22 -12.48
N GLY A 140 0.30 13.73 -13.66
CA GLY A 140 1.17 12.95 -14.55
C GLY A 140 0.40 12.00 -15.46
N CYS A 141 1.17 11.27 -16.29
CA CYS A 141 0.64 10.26 -17.21
C CYS A 141 1.06 8.87 -16.75
N TYR A 142 0.12 7.93 -16.78
CA TYR A 142 0.30 6.55 -16.35
C TYR A 142 -0.27 5.59 -17.38
N ILE A 143 0.34 4.41 -17.46
CA ILE A 143 -0.13 3.29 -18.26
C ILE A 143 -0.47 2.16 -17.31
N VAL A 144 -1.63 1.55 -17.49
CA VAL A 144 -2.03 0.34 -16.78
C VAL A 144 -2.31 -0.78 -17.77
N ASP A 145 -1.59 -1.88 -17.65
CA ASP A 145 -1.84 -3.07 -18.47
C ASP A 145 -3.06 -3.83 -17.94
N PHE A 146 -3.81 -4.44 -18.85
CA PHE A 146 -4.87 -5.38 -18.52
C PHE A 146 -4.30 -6.52 -17.67
N ASN A 147 -4.98 -6.83 -16.57
CA ASN A 147 -4.61 -7.92 -15.68
C ASN A 147 -5.87 -8.69 -15.32
N SER A 148 -5.95 -9.94 -15.76
CA SER A 148 -7.09 -10.81 -15.46
C SER A 148 -7.24 -11.10 -13.97
N ASN A 149 -6.17 -10.96 -13.17
CA ASN A 149 -6.25 -11.09 -11.70
C ASN A 149 -6.91 -9.88 -11.02
N TYR A 150 -7.05 -8.76 -11.73
CA TYR A 150 -7.74 -7.56 -11.28
C TYR A 150 -8.62 -7.01 -12.41
N PRO A 151 -9.78 -7.64 -12.67
CA PRO A 151 -10.65 -7.25 -13.78
C PRO A 151 -11.23 -5.84 -13.60
N TYR A 152 -11.33 -5.35 -12.36
CA TYR A 152 -11.90 -4.04 -12.05
C TYR A 152 -10.80 -3.02 -11.73
N ILE A 153 -11.06 -1.77 -12.12
CA ILE A 153 -10.25 -0.62 -11.74
C ILE A 153 -11.14 0.58 -11.41
N SER A 154 -10.87 1.24 -10.30
CA SER A 154 -11.62 2.40 -9.81
C SER A 154 -10.68 3.57 -9.56
N PHE A 155 -11.18 4.79 -9.73
CA PHE A 155 -10.46 6.03 -9.45
C PHE A 155 -11.27 6.87 -8.45
N ILE A 156 -10.71 7.17 -7.28
CA ILE A 156 -11.39 7.91 -6.21
C ILE A 156 -10.72 9.27 -6.02
N PRO A 157 -11.44 10.39 -6.11
CA PRO A 157 -10.85 11.70 -5.87
C PRO A 157 -10.43 11.86 -4.41
N MET A 158 -9.19 12.29 -4.18
CA MET A 158 -8.64 12.44 -2.82
C MET A 158 -8.46 13.89 -2.40
N SER A 159 -7.73 14.69 -3.17
CA SER A 159 -7.43 16.07 -2.80
C SER A 159 -7.05 16.93 -4.01
N GLY A 160 -7.12 18.25 -3.84
CA GLY A 160 -6.67 19.21 -4.86
C GLY A 160 -7.52 19.20 -6.14
N GLU A 161 -8.83 18.99 -6.02
CA GLU A 161 -9.79 19.05 -7.14
C GLU A 161 -9.35 18.26 -8.40
N PRO A 162 -9.33 16.92 -8.32
CA PRO A 162 -8.70 16.13 -9.36
C PRO A 162 -9.37 16.24 -10.72
N VAL A 163 -8.56 16.28 -11.77
CA VAL A 163 -9.01 16.26 -13.17
C VAL A 163 -8.33 15.11 -13.89
N ILE A 164 -9.13 14.23 -14.50
CA ILE A 164 -8.68 12.95 -15.07
C ILE A 164 -9.09 12.79 -16.54
N SER A 165 -8.22 12.19 -17.34
CA SER A 165 -8.57 11.60 -18.64
C SER A 165 -8.27 10.11 -18.63
N LEU A 166 -9.18 9.32 -19.20
CA LEU A 166 -9.10 7.86 -19.28
C LEU A 166 -9.30 7.43 -20.74
N THR A 167 -8.31 6.77 -21.34
CA THR A 167 -8.40 6.21 -22.70
C THR A 167 -8.06 4.72 -22.67
N GLY A 168 -8.82 3.90 -23.41
CA GLY A 168 -8.65 2.44 -23.40
C GLY A 168 -9.38 1.73 -22.25
N PHE A 169 -10.31 2.43 -21.60
CA PHE A 169 -11.16 1.90 -20.54
C PHE A 169 -12.58 1.64 -21.04
N LYS A 170 -13.35 0.84 -20.30
CA LYS A 170 -14.76 0.59 -20.57
C LYS A 170 -15.55 1.90 -20.58
N TYR A 171 -15.32 2.73 -19.57
CA TYR A 171 -15.81 4.10 -19.46
C TYR A 171 -14.63 5.06 -19.64
N GLU A 172 -14.61 5.73 -20.79
CA GLU A 172 -13.59 6.74 -21.12
C GLU A 172 -13.98 8.10 -20.57
N LEU A 173 -12.98 8.91 -20.23
CA LEU A 173 -13.16 10.27 -19.71
C LEU A 173 -12.15 11.20 -20.39
N GLN A 174 -12.52 12.46 -20.56
CA GLN A 174 -11.66 13.47 -21.17
C GLN A 174 -11.68 14.75 -20.33
N GLN A 175 -10.59 15.02 -19.63
CA GLN A 175 -10.41 16.18 -18.74
C GLN A 175 -11.60 16.37 -17.78
N GLU A 176 -12.08 15.26 -17.22
CA GLU A 176 -13.23 15.23 -16.33
C GLU A 176 -12.82 15.64 -14.91
N LYS A 177 -13.58 16.55 -14.30
CA LYS A 177 -13.37 16.92 -12.90
C LYS A 177 -14.04 15.88 -11.99
N LEU A 178 -13.26 15.24 -11.12
CA LEU A 178 -13.80 14.28 -10.16
C LEU A 178 -14.25 15.00 -8.88
N GLU A 179 -15.56 15.11 -8.70
CA GLU A 179 -16.15 15.66 -7.47
C GLU A 179 -16.13 14.65 -6.32
N VAL A 180 -15.77 15.12 -5.12
CA VAL A 180 -15.88 14.31 -3.90
C VAL A 180 -17.35 13.94 -3.67
N GLY A 181 -17.62 12.64 -3.55
CA GLY A 181 -18.98 12.09 -3.45
C GLY A 181 -19.53 11.55 -4.76
N SER A 182 -18.87 11.81 -5.90
CA SER A 182 -19.21 11.17 -7.17
C SER A 182 -18.79 9.70 -7.20
N THR A 183 -19.56 8.88 -7.92
CA THR A 183 -19.30 7.45 -8.17
C THR A 183 -18.95 7.15 -9.62
N LEU A 184 -18.77 8.19 -10.45
CA LEU A 184 -18.57 8.10 -11.90
C LEU A 184 -17.48 7.10 -12.33
N THR A 185 -16.43 7.01 -11.53
CA THR A 185 -15.19 6.27 -11.85
C THR A 185 -15.03 4.98 -11.06
N ILE A 186 -16.10 4.47 -10.45
CA ILE A 186 -16.09 3.20 -9.72
C ILE A 186 -16.42 2.03 -10.66
N SER A 187 -15.73 0.90 -10.48
CA SER A 187 -15.94 -0.35 -11.24
C SER A 187 -15.80 -0.19 -12.76
N ASN A 188 -14.74 0.51 -13.18
CA ASN A 188 -14.31 0.56 -14.57
C ASN A 188 -13.48 -0.68 -14.93
N GLU A 189 -13.14 -0.86 -16.20
CA GLU A 189 -12.38 -2.01 -16.70
C GLU A 189 -11.42 -1.53 -17.80
N VAL A 190 -10.24 -2.15 -17.93
CA VAL A 190 -9.36 -1.93 -19.08
C VAL A 190 -9.89 -2.75 -20.25
N LYS A 191 -10.25 -2.09 -21.36
CA LYS A 191 -11.00 -2.73 -22.47
C LYS A 191 -10.13 -3.59 -23.40
N HIS A 192 -8.84 -3.24 -23.52
CA HIS A 192 -7.90 -3.85 -24.46
C HIS A 192 -6.64 -4.30 -23.71
N GLU A 193 -5.46 -4.13 -24.29
CA GLU A 193 -4.19 -4.51 -23.66
C GLU A 193 -3.76 -3.54 -22.56
N ARG A 194 -4.04 -2.24 -22.74
CA ARG A 194 -3.59 -1.18 -21.82
C ARG A 194 -4.57 -0.01 -21.79
N GLY A 195 -4.66 0.64 -20.64
CA GLY A 195 -5.34 1.91 -20.44
C GLY A 195 -4.34 3.03 -20.17
N ASN A 196 -4.62 4.23 -20.67
CA ASN A 196 -3.86 5.44 -20.40
C ASN A 196 -4.64 6.33 -19.43
N ILE A 197 -3.97 6.76 -18.37
CA ILE A 197 -4.52 7.63 -17.34
C ILE A 197 -3.70 8.91 -17.35
N GLU A 198 -4.38 10.04 -17.45
CA GLU A 198 -3.76 11.35 -17.29
C GLU A 198 -4.43 12.05 -16.11
N ILE A 199 -3.62 12.50 -15.14
CA ILE A 199 -4.05 13.35 -14.04
C ILE A 199 -3.47 14.74 -14.31
N SER A 200 -4.31 15.71 -14.66
CA SER A 200 -3.84 17.08 -14.92
C SER A 200 -3.82 17.94 -13.64
N HIS A 201 -4.65 17.61 -12.66
CA HIS A 201 -4.71 18.27 -11.37
C HIS A 201 -5.10 17.32 -10.24
N GLY A 202 -4.77 17.69 -9.00
CA GLY A 202 -5.14 16.94 -7.80
C GLY A 202 -4.51 15.56 -7.66
N HIS A 203 -5.05 14.78 -6.71
CA HIS A 203 -4.62 13.43 -6.41
C HIS A 203 -5.79 12.45 -6.47
N VAL A 204 -5.54 11.29 -7.06
CA VAL A 204 -6.55 10.25 -7.29
C VAL A 204 -6.06 8.93 -6.72
N LEU A 205 -6.88 8.27 -5.93
CA LEU A 205 -6.59 6.92 -5.47
C LEU A 205 -7.05 5.93 -6.53
N GLN A 206 -6.13 5.18 -7.10
CA GLN A 206 -6.43 4.09 -8.01
C GLN A 206 -6.54 2.80 -7.21
N MET A 207 -7.62 2.05 -7.44
CA MET A 207 -7.82 0.72 -6.87
C MET A 207 -8.06 -0.27 -7.99
N ARG A 208 -7.17 -1.25 -8.14
CA ARG A 208 -7.41 -2.44 -8.96
C ARG A 208 -7.97 -3.53 -8.07
N SER A 209 -9.03 -4.19 -8.47
CA SER A 209 -9.70 -5.16 -7.61
C SER A 209 -10.31 -6.35 -8.36
N LYS A 210 -10.60 -7.40 -7.60
CA LYS A 210 -11.40 -8.57 -8.01
C LYS A 210 -12.41 -8.93 -6.92
N ASP A 211 -13.49 -9.58 -7.33
CA ASP A 211 -14.39 -10.23 -6.38
C ASP A 211 -13.76 -11.51 -5.84
N LYS A 212 -14.29 -11.97 -4.71
CA LYS A 212 -13.90 -13.27 -4.15
C LYS A 212 -14.66 -14.34 -4.91
N ASP A 213 -13.95 -15.38 -5.35
CA ASP A 213 -14.61 -16.57 -5.90
C ASP A 213 -15.51 -17.17 -4.80
N TYR A 214 -16.82 -17.27 -5.09
CA TYR A 214 -17.83 -17.82 -4.18
C TYR A 214 -17.95 -19.33 -4.29
#